data_AF-A0A212SZ75-F1
#
_entry.id   AF-A0A212SZ75-F1
#
_cell.length_a   1.000
_cell.length_b   1.000
_cell.length_c   1.000
_cell.angle_alpha   90.00
_cell.angle_beta   90.00
_cell.angle_gamma   90.00
#
_symmetry.space_group_name_H-M   'P 1'
#
loop_
_entity.id
_entity.type
_entity.pdbx_description
1 polymer ?
#
loop_
_entity_poly.entity_id
_entity_poly.type
_entity_poly.pdbx_seq_one_letter_code
_entity_poly.pdbx_strand_id
1 'polypeptide(L)' 'MVAVTARTNRSKSNQDPADRMPPSLEAQCRYVGEWVVTKLRWGLTADDRELEALKVYAEGPCEDTIVRYTPVV' A
#
# COMPACT_ATOMS: atom_id res chain seq x y z
N MET A 1 19.23 18.69 -5.66
CA MET A 1 18.74 17.38 -5.19
C MET A 1 17.76 17.65 -4.07
N VAL A 2 16.47 17.38 -4.28
CA VAL A 2 15.46 17.57 -3.23
C VAL A 2 15.42 16.28 -2.42
N ALA A 3 16.15 16.24 -1.32
CA ALA A 3 15.99 15.20 -0.31
C ALA A 3 14.65 15.44 0.37
N VAL A 4 13.60 14.78 -0.13
CA VAL A 4 12.31 14.71 0.55
C VAL A 4 12.54 14.02 1.89
N THR A 5 12.59 14.81 2.94
CA THR A 5 12.67 14.34 4.32
C THR A 5 11.44 13.49 4.58
N ALA A 6 11.66 12.22 4.93
CA ALA A 6 10.67 11.17 5.19
C ALA A 6 9.70 11.46 6.36
N ARG A 7 9.60 12.71 6.82
CA ARG A 7 8.85 13.11 8.01
C ARG A 7 7.52 13.77 7.71
N THR A 8 7.33 14.30 6.50
CA THR A 8 6.15 15.11 6.11
C THR A 8 5.10 14.33 5.30
N ASN A 9 5.38 13.09 4.88
CA ASN A 9 4.37 12.26 4.19
C ASN A 9 3.47 11.44 5.13
N ARG A 10 3.66 11.55 6.47
CA ARG A 10 2.80 10.90 7.48
C ARG A 10 1.37 11.44 7.52
N SER A 11 1.12 12.63 6.96
CA SER A 11 -0.17 13.32 7.06
C SER A 11 -0.94 13.43 5.73
N LYS A 12 -0.38 12.89 4.64
CA LYS A 12 -1.06 12.82 3.32
C LYS A 12 -1.61 11.43 2.99
N SER A 13 -1.35 10.42 3.81
CA SER A 13 -1.98 9.09 3.73
C SER A 13 -3.34 9.07 4.45
N ASN A 14 -4.14 10.14 4.32
CA ASN A 14 -5.51 10.17 4.87
C ASN A 14 -6.54 9.52 3.92
N GLN A 15 -6.05 8.71 2.98
CA GLN A 15 -6.84 7.81 2.16
C GLN A 15 -6.22 6.44 2.42
N ASP A 16 -6.45 5.94 3.63
CA ASP A 16 -6.10 4.57 3.99
C ASP A 16 -6.80 3.66 2.97
N PRO A 17 -6.12 2.66 2.38
CA PRO A 17 -6.76 1.76 1.44
C PRO A 17 -7.97 1.04 2.07
N ALA A 18 -7.99 0.92 3.41
CA ALA A 18 -9.12 0.46 4.20
C ALA A 18 -10.39 1.33 4.10
N ASP A 19 -10.24 2.65 3.94
CA ASP A 19 -11.39 3.57 3.90
C ASP A 19 -12.15 3.54 2.57
N ARG A 20 -11.49 3.09 1.49
CA ARG A 20 -12.01 3.15 0.11
C ARG A 20 -11.91 1.80 -0.58
N MET A 21 -12.38 0.75 0.08
CA MET A 21 -12.35 -0.59 -0.49
C MET A 21 -13.43 -0.85 -1.54
N PRO A 22 -13.07 -1.48 -2.67
CA PRO A 22 -14.04 -2.00 -3.61
C PRO A 22 -14.93 -3.10 -2.96
N PRO A 23 -16.20 -3.25 -3.37
CA PRO A 23 -17.07 -4.29 -2.83
C PRO A 23 -16.69 -5.72 -3.27
N SER A 24 -15.90 -5.88 -4.34
CA SER A 24 -15.48 -7.18 -4.85
C SER A 24 -14.10 -7.58 -4.32
N LEU A 25 -13.99 -8.83 -3.85
CA LEU A 25 -12.75 -9.41 -3.29
C LEU A 25 -11.56 -9.30 -4.25
N GLU A 26 -11.79 -9.66 -5.52
CA GLU A 26 -10.76 -9.58 -6.56
C GLU A 26 -10.24 -8.15 -6.76
N ALA A 27 -11.14 -7.16 -6.70
CA ALA A 27 -10.75 -5.76 -6.81
C ALA A 27 -10.06 -5.26 -5.53
N GLN A 28 -10.41 -5.78 -4.35
CA GLN A 28 -9.71 -5.49 -3.10
C GLN A 28 -8.26 -5.97 -3.16
N CYS A 29 -8.03 -7.22 -3.58
CA CYS A 29 -6.68 -7.78 -3.69
C CYS A 29 -5.81 -7.02 -4.71
N ARG A 30 -6.39 -6.68 -5.87
CA ARG A 30 -5.71 -5.83 -6.84
C ARG A 30 -5.40 -4.45 -6.27
N TYR A 31 -6.34 -3.82 -5.60
CA TYR A 31 -6.17 -2.49 -5.02
C TYR A 31 -5.07 -2.45 -3.95
N VAL A 32 -5.07 -3.45 -3.05
CA VAL A 32 -4.03 -3.65 -2.03
C VAL A 32 -2.67 -3.90 -2.68
N GLY A 33 -2.59 -4.76 -3.71
CA GLY A 33 -1.36 -5.00 -4.46
C GLY A 33 -0.79 -3.73 -5.09
N GLU A 34 -1.61 -2.96 -5.81
CA GLU A 34 -1.22 -1.68 -6.43
C GLU A 34 -0.76 -0.64 -5.40
N TRP A 35 -1.39 -0.62 -4.23
CA TRP A 35 -0.98 0.24 -3.11
C TRP A 35 0.44 -0.09 -2.65
N VAL A 36 0.72 -1.38 -2.42
CA VAL A 36 2.05 -1.86 -2.02
C VAL A 36 3.08 -1.59 -3.13
N VAL A 37 2.76 -1.89 -4.39
CA VAL A 37 3.62 -1.59 -5.55
C VAL A 37 3.99 -0.11 -5.56
N THR A 38 3.02 0.78 -5.36
CA THR A 38 3.25 2.24 -5.36
C THR A 38 4.19 2.63 -4.24
N LYS A 39 3.93 2.17 -3.01
CA LYS A 39 4.79 2.50 -1.87
C LYS A 39 6.22 2.00 -2.08
N LEU A 40 6.40 0.75 -2.54
CA LEU A 40 7.71 0.16 -2.82
C LEU A 40 8.43 0.82 -3.99
N ARG A 41 7.70 1.15 -5.06
CA ARG A 41 8.26 1.84 -6.23
C ARG A 41 8.86 3.17 -5.85
N TRP A 42 8.14 3.97 -5.07
CA TRP A 42 8.55 5.32 -4.67
C TRP A 42 9.35 5.38 -3.35
N GLY A 43 9.67 4.23 -2.75
CA GLY A 43 10.39 4.18 -1.46
C GLY A 43 9.64 4.82 -0.30
N LEU A 44 8.30 4.80 -0.33
CA LEU A 44 7.45 5.35 0.72
C LEU A 44 7.23 4.31 1.82
N THR A 45 7.24 4.77 3.08
CA THR A 45 6.92 3.94 4.24
C THR A 45 5.40 3.88 4.47
N ALA A 46 4.88 2.70 4.82
CA ALA A 46 3.54 2.54 5.38
C ALA A 46 3.54 2.88 6.88
N ASP A 47 2.45 3.46 7.39
CA ASP A 47 2.24 3.56 8.84
C ASP A 47 1.74 2.22 9.43
N ASP A 48 1.69 2.14 10.77
CA ASP A 48 1.33 0.88 11.45
C ASP A 48 -0.10 0.42 11.12
N ARG A 49 -1.04 1.36 10.91
CA ARG A 49 -2.44 1.05 10.54
C ARG A 49 -2.53 0.53 9.11
N GLU A 50 -1.83 1.20 8.19
CA GLU A 50 -1.72 0.76 6.79
C GLU A 50 -1.12 -0.65 6.75
N LEU A 51 -0.06 -0.91 7.52
CA LEU A 51 0.60 -2.21 7.55
C LEU A 51 -0.31 -3.31 8.11
N GLU A 52 -1.05 -3.03 9.18
CA GLU A 52 -1.98 -3.99 9.77
C GLU A 52 -3.14 -4.31 8.82
N ALA A 53 -3.70 -3.29 8.16
CA ALA A 53 -4.71 -3.49 7.12
C ALA A 53 -4.14 -4.36 5.98
N LEU A 54 -2.97 -4.04 5.45
CA LEU A 54 -2.32 -4.82 4.39
C LEU A 54 -2.10 -6.29 4.78
N LYS A 55 -1.71 -6.55 6.03
CA LYS A 55 -1.55 -7.92 6.56
C LYS A 55 -2.87 -8.67 6.59
N VAL A 56 -3.96 -8.06 7.04
CA VAL A 56 -5.29 -8.72 7.05
C VAL A 56 -5.69 -9.21 5.66
N TYR A 57 -5.39 -8.44 4.60
CA TYR A 57 -5.67 -8.90 3.22
C TYR A 57 -4.67 -9.95 2.75
N ALA A 58 -3.37 -9.76 3.03
CA ALA A 58 -2.32 -10.68 2.60
C ALA A 58 -2.37 -12.05 3.31
N GLU A 59 -2.81 -12.10 4.56
CA GLU A 59 -2.95 -13.34 5.35
C GLU A 59 -4.34 -13.98 5.22
N GLY A 60 -5.29 -13.27 4.59
CA GLY A 60 -6.66 -13.73 4.40
C GLY A 60 -7.03 -13.84 2.93
N PRO A 61 -7.90 -12.97 2.41
CA PRO A 61 -8.53 -13.14 1.09
C PRO A 61 -7.58 -12.99 -0.10
N CYS A 62 -6.38 -12.47 0.11
CA CYS A 62 -5.44 -12.10 -0.95
C CYS A 62 -4.08 -12.79 -0.83
N GLU A 63 -3.99 -13.96 -0.15
CA GLU A 63 -2.73 -14.68 0.07
C GLU A 63 -1.95 -15.00 -1.21
N ASP A 64 -2.66 -15.29 -2.31
CA ASP A 64 -2.08 -15.59 -3.62
C ASP A 64 -1.63 -14.33 -4.40
N THR A 65 -1.78 -13.13 -3.83
CA THR A 65 -1.46 -11.88 -4.53
C THR A 65 0.05 -11.64 -4.60
N ILE A 66 0.64 -11.93 -5.75
CA ILE A 66 2.07 -11.66 -6.00
C ILE A 66 2.28 -10.21 -6.42
N VAL A 67 2.87 -9.42 -5.53
CA VAL A 67 3.25 -8.02 -5.78
C VAL A 67 4.56 -7.97 -6.57
N ARG A 68 4.51 -7.51 -7.82
CA ARG A 68 5.70 -7.23 -8.65
C ARG A 68 5.85 -5.72 -8.82
N TYR A 69 7.02 -5.19 -8.48
CA TYR A 69 7.30 -3.77 -8.66
C TYR A 69 8.70 -3.56 -9.25
N THR A 70 8.86 -2.48 -10.01
CA THR A 70 10.16 -1.97 -10.43
C THR A 70 10.47 -0.70 -9.65
N PRO A 71 11.54 -0.66 -8.84
CA PRO A 71 11.91 0.55 -8.12
C PRO A 71 12.27 1.67 -9.11
N VAL A 72 11.88 2.91 -8.82
CA VAL A 72 12.45 4.06 -9.54
C VAL A 72 13.87 4.29 -9.01
N VAL A 73 14.84 4.15 -9.91
CA VAL A 73 16.28 4.38 -9.67
C VAL A 73 16.60 5.82 -9.26
#